data_AF-A0A9D6L1N6-F1
#
_entry.id   AF-A0A9D6L1N6-F1
#
_cell.length_a   1.000
_cell.length_b   1.000
_cell.length_c   1.000
_cell.angle_alpha   90.00
_cell.angle_beta   90.00
_cell.angle_gamma   90.00
#
_symmetry.space_group_name_H-M   'P 1'
#
loop_
_entity.id
_entity.type
_entity.pdbx_description
1 polymer ?
#
loop_
_entity_poly.entity_id
_entity_poly.type
_entity_poly.pdbx_seq_one_letter_code
_entity_poly.pdbx_strand_id
1 'polypeptide(L)' 'HVPLRPRKLLLHSREIDKLAGKTQEKGLTLVPLRIYFKDGMAKCEVALARGKKYHDRRESERTKEAKREAKAALYHSKRR' A
#
# COMPACT_ATOMS: atom_id res chain seq x y z
N HIS A 1 8.62 -21.70 -15.50
CA HIS A 1 8.53 -20.24 -15.23
C HIS A 1 8.85 -20.01 -13.76
N VAL A 2 9.76 -19.08 -13.41
CA VAL A 2 10.03 -18.73 -12.00
C VAL A 2 9.02 -17.65 -11.57
N PRO A 3 8.08 -17.92 -10.65
CA PRO A 3 7.01 -16.99 -10.30
C PRO A 3 7.51 -15.63 -9.76
N LEU A 4 8.62 -15.63 -9.01
CA LEU A 4 9.18 -14.45 -8.34
C LEU A 4 10.29 -13.75 -9.14
N ARG A 5 10.29 -13.88 -10.47
CA ARG A 5 11.31 -13.24 -11.30
C ARG A 5 11.21 -11.71 -11.22
N PRO A 6 12.32 -10.97 -11.00
CA PRO A 6 12.32 -9.52 -11.11
C PRO A 6 12.00 -9.09 -12.55
N ARG A 7 11.02 -8.20 -12.71
CA ARG A 7 10.63 -7.60 -14.00
C ARG A 7 11.05 -6.14 -14.02
N LYS A 8 11.66 -5.69 -15.11
CA LYS A 8 11.98 -4.27 -15.33
C LYS A 8 10.70 -3.49 -15.57
N LEU A 9 10.54 -2.36 -14.88
CA LEU A 9 9.48 -1.39 -15.17
C LEU A 9 9.97 -0.41 -16.23
N LEU A 10 9.08 -0.03 -17.14
CA LEU A 10 9.35 0.94 -18.19
C LEU A 10 8.80 2.29 -17.72
N LEU A 11 9.69 3.23 -17.44
CA LEU A 11 9.42 4.59 -16.95
C LEU A 11 10.26 5.58 -17.78
N HIS A 12 9.89 6.86 -17.75
CA HIS A 12 10.74 7.89 -18.38
C HIS A 12 12.01 8.12 -17.54
N SER A 13 13.13 8.52 -18.16
CA SER A 13 14.40 8.74 -17.46
C SER A 13 14.27 9.71 -16.29
N ARG A 14 13.61 10.85 -16.52
CA ARG A 14 13.33 11.86 -15.49
C ARG A 14 12.53 11.31 -14.29
N GLU A 15 11.64 10.35 -14.53
CA GLU A 15 10.85 9.72 -13.48
C GLU A 15 11.71 8.75 -12.66
N ILE A 16 12.59 8.00 -13.33
CA ILE A 16 13.54 7.10 -12.68
C ILE A 16 14.45 7.89 -11.75
N ASP A 17 15.05 9.00 -12.21
CA ASP A 17 15.94 9.83 -11.40
C ASP A 17 15.21 10.42 -10.19
N LYS A 18 13.99 10.90 -10.39
CA LYS A 18 13.13 11.43 -9.33
C LYS A 18 12.79 10.38 -8.27
N LEU A 19 12.41 9.17 -8.69
CA LEU A 19 12.06 8.08 -7.78
C LEU A 19 13.31 7.52 -7.08
N ALA A 20 14.45 7.42 -7.78
CA ALA A 20 15.71 6.99 -7.22
C ALA A 20 16.18 7.93 -6.10
N GLY A 21 16.15 9.25 -6.32
CA GLY A 21 16.48 10.24 -5.30
C GLY A 21 15.56 10.12 -4.07
N LYS A 22 14.24 10.01 -4.29
CA LYS A 22 13.28 9.88 -3.18
C LYS A 22 13.37 8.55 -2.43
N THR A 23 13.77 7.46 -3.09
CA THR A 23 13.93 6.15 -2.43
C THR A 23 15.18 6.12 -1.55
N GLN A 24 16.17 6.97 -1.81
CA GLN A 24 17.33 7.14 -0.92
C GLN A 24 16.97 7.88 0.38
N GLU A 25 15.91 8.69 0.40
CA GLU A 25 15.43 9.31 1.62
C GLU A 25 14.93 8.26 2.62
N LYS A 26 15.44 8.33 3.86
CA LYS A 26 15.16 7.34 4.90
C LYS A 26 13.66 7.25 5.18
N GLY A 27 13.11 6.04 5.01
CA GLY A 27 11.73 5.72 5.36
C GLY A 27 10.72 5.91 4.22
N LEU A 28 11.16 6.24 3.01
CA LEU A 28 10.32 6.13 1.82
C LEU A 28 10.57 4.79 1.10
N THR A 29 9.51 4.15 0.65
CA THR A 29 9.55 2.88 -0.08
C THR A 29 8.61 2.94 -1.27
N LEU A 30 9.06 2.43 -2.41
CA LEU A 30 8.24 2.32 -3.61
C LEU A 30 7.37 1.07 -3.53
N VAL A 31 6.06 1.24 -3.64
CA VAL A 31 5.07 0.16 -3.53
C VAL A 31 4.14 0.13 -4.74
N PRO A 32 3.74 -1.06 -5.24
CA PRO A 32 2.73 -1.17 -6.28
C PRO A 32 1.34 -0.92 -5.69
N LEU A 33 0.50 -0.16 -6.41
CA LEU A 33 -0.89 0.11 -6.04
C LEU A 33 -1.86 -0.80 -6.80
N ARG A 34 -1.70 -0.87 -8.12
CA ARG A 34 -2.56 -1.67 -8.99
C ARG A 34 -1.80 -2.13 -10.23
N ILE A 35 -2.20 -3.28 -10.74
CA ILE A 35 -1.79 -3.76 -12.06
C ILE A 35 -3.04 -3.75 -12.92
N TYR A 36 -2.97 -3.15 -14.11
CA TYR A 36 -4.07 -3.07 -15.04
C TYR A 36 -3.60 -3.35 -16.46
N PHE A 37 -4.47 -3.89 -17.30
CA PHE A 37 -4.16 -4.14 -18.70
C PHE A 37 -4.62 -2.96 -19.55
N LYS A 38 -3.75 -2.49 -20.43
CA LYS A 38 -4.05 -1.48 -21.43
C LYS A 38 -3.29 -1.82 -22.71
N ASP A 39 -4.01 -1.87 -23.83
CA ASP A 39 -3.44 -2.15 -25.16
C ASP A 39 -2.63 -3.47 -25.20
N GLY A 40 -3.13 -4.51 -24.53
CA GLY A 40 -2.45 -5.81 -24.41
C GLY A 40 -1.23 -5.84 -23.48
N MET A 41 -0.86 -4.70 -22.87
CA MET A 41 0.25 -4.60 -21.94
C MET A 41 -0.23 -4.49 -20.49
N ALA A 42 0.47 -5.17 -19.58
CA ALA A 42 0.26 -4.98 -18.14
C ALA A 42 1.00 -3.73 -17.66
N LYS A 43 0.25 -2.74 -17.17
CA LYS A 43 0.75 -1.52 -16.55
C LYS A 43 0.69 -1.64 -15.03
N CYS A 44 1.74 -1.22 -14.35
CA CYS A 44 1.82 -1.20 -12.89
C CYS A 44 1.84 0.25 -12.42
N GLU A 45 0.85 0.64 -11.62
CA GLU A 45 0.86 1.91 -10.93
C GLU A 45 1.67 1.78 -9.64
N VAL A 46 2.61 2.69 -9.42
CA VAL A 46 3.51 2.68 -8.27
C VAL A 46 3.40 3.98 -7.49
N ALA A 47 3.56 3.90 -6.18
CA ALA A 47 3.56 5.06 -5.29
C ALA A 47 4.72 5.01 -4.31
N LEU A 48 5.13 6.19 -3.83
CA LEU A 48 6.04 6.31 -2.70
C LEU A 48 5.22 6.35 -1.41
N ALA A 49 5.52 5.43 -0.51
CA ALA A 49 4.87 5.33 0.78
C ALA A 49 5.90 5.42 1.91
N ARG A 50 5.48 5.94 3.05
CA ARG A 50 6.23 5.88 4.31
C ARG A 50 5.56 4.87 5.22
N GLY A 51 6.34 3.92 5.74
CA GLY A 51 5.86 2.99 6.75
C GLY A 51 5.37 3.72 8.00
N LYS A 52 4.25 3.28 8.59
CA LYS A 52 3.77 3.81 9.87
C LYS A 52 4.77 3.48 10.98
N LYS A 53 4.94 4.40 11.94
CA LYS A 53 5.74 4.10 13.15
C LYS A 53 4.99 3.08 14.01
N TYR A 54 5.74 2.29 14.80
CA TYR A 54 5.17 1.26 15.69
C TYR A 54 4.14 1.82 16.67
N HIS A 55 4.35 3.05 17.16
CA HIS A 55 3.41 3.74 18.05
C HIS A 55 2.06 3.99 17.37
N ASP A 56 2.07 4.60 16.18
CA ASP A 56 0.88 4.89 15.38
C ASP A 56 0.13 3.62 14.98
N ARG A 57 0.86 2.51 14.79
CA ARG A 57 0.26 1.20 14.51
C ARG A 57 -0.60 0.72 15.69
N ARG A 58 -0.09 0.78 16.93
CA ARG A 58 -0.81 0.33 18.12
C ARG A 58 -2.09 1.11 18.35
N GLU A 59 -2.04 2.44 18.22
CA GLU A 59 -3.24 3.28 18.35
C GLU A 59 -4.26 2.92 17.27
N SER A 60 -3.82 2.78 16.02
CA SER A 60 -4.72 2.42 14.92
C SER A 60 -5.37 1.04 15.09
N GLU A 61 -4.64 0.06 15.65
CA GLU A 61 -5.16 -1.27 15.94
C GLU A 61 -6.24 -1.21 17.04
N ARG A 62 -5.97 -0.51 18.14
CA ARG A 62 -6.96 -0.29 19.22
C ARG A 62 -8.23 0.37 18.72
N THR A 63 -8.12 1.45 17.94
CA THR A 63 -9.30 2.14 17.39
C THR A 63 -10.10 1.23 16.45
N LYS A 64 -9.43 0.38 15.67
CA LYS A 64 -10.07 -0.54 14.72
C LYS A 64 -10.81 -1.65 15.45
N GLU A 65 -10.24 -2.16 16.54
CA GLU A 65 -10.83 -3.17 17.41
C GLU A 65 -12.05 -2.61 18.16
N ALA A 66 -11.91 -1.45 18.81
CA ALA A 66 -13.03 -0.77 19.47
C ALA A 66 -14.21 -0.48 18.53
N LYS A 67 -13.94 -0.05 17.29
CA LYS A 67 -14.98 0.13 16.27
C LYS A 67 -15.67 -1.17 15.88
N ARG A 68 -14.93 -2.28 15.82
CA ARG A 68 -15.48 -3.61 15.49
C ARG A 68 -16.40 -4.09 16.60
N GLU A 69 -15.99 -3.97 17.85
CA GLU A 69 -16.80 -4.33 19.03
C GLU A 69 -18.08 -3.49 19.12
N ALA A 70 -17.98 -2.16 18.99
CA ALA A 70 -19.14 -1.28 18.99
C ALA A 70 -20.14 -1.63 17.88
N LYS A 71 -19.64 -1.95 16.67
CA LYS A 71 -20.48 -2.38 15.55
C LYS A 71 -21.17 -3.72 15.85
N ALA A 72 -20.46 -4.68 16.44
CA ALA A 72 -21.02 -5.98 16.82
C ALA A 72 -22.11 -5.84 17.91
N ALA A 73 -21.88 -4.99 18.91
CA ALA A 73 -22.86 -4.70 19.96
C ALA A 73 -24.15 -4.06 19.39
N LEU A 74 -24.02 -3.10 18.46
CA LEU A 74 -25.15 -2.50 17.74
C LEU A 74 -25.94 -3.52 16.90
N TYR A 75 -25.26 -4.47 16.25
CA TYR A 75 -25.94 -5.55 15.52
C TYR A 75 -26.70 -6.48 16.46
N HIS A 76 -26.12 -6.81 17.62
CA HIS A 76 -26.78 -7.66 18.62
C HIS A 76 -28.01 -6.98 19.23
N SER A 77 -27.94 -5.67 19.53
CA SER A 77 -29.07 -4.93 20.08
C SER A 77 -30.20 -4.75 19.08
N LYS A 78 -29.91 -4.63 17.78
CA LYS A 78 -30.92 -4.52 16.71
C LYS A 78 -31.64 -5.84 16.38
N ARG A 79 -31.10 -6.98 16.84
CA ARG A 79 -31.64 -8.32 16.59
C ARG A 79 -32.59 -8.81 17.69
N ARG A 80 -32.73 -8.02 18.77
CA ARG A 80 -33.63 -8.24 19.89
C ARG A 80 -34.83 -7.29 19.75
#